data_AF-A0A373UT47-F1
#
_entry.id   AF-A0A373UT47-F1
#
_cell.length_a   1.000
_cell.length_b   1.000
_cell.length_c   1.000
_cell.angle_alpha   90.00
_cell.angle_beta   90.00
_cell.angle_gamma   90.00
#
_symmetry.space_group_name_H-M   'P 1'
#
loop_
_entity.id
_entity.type
_entity.pdbx_description
1 polymer ?
#
loop_
_entity_poly.entity_id
_entity_poly.type
_entity_poly.pdbx_seq_one_letter_code
_entity_poly.pdbx_strand_id
1 'polypeptide(L)'
;MVKPRRKMKMAFCGNCGTQVGDDADFCPNCGQKLKGEMEQPAEQATPVQEQPAEQETPVQEQPAEQETPVQEQPAEQEAPVQEQPAEQAAPVQGQPQQETPVQGQPQQGQFQSQPQQGQFQSQPQQGQFQGQFQSQPQQGQFQGQFQGQPQQGQFQGRPQQGQFQGQPQQGQFQGRPQQGQFQGQPQQARPPKKPFKMTKQLWALLIAVIAVVVVAIVALVVVKNQKKKVNINDYISVEYNGYETAGTAYVDFDETGFSEAVIKAQGKKLKNVKSLDDLDWSDLTDLMGSSNWDLIDSITFDVKPDSDLSNGDVVTVTASWNEDYEKKAGVKILSKEQEFTVEGLEEVKEVDPFEDIEVTFSGTPPYVYPDWTNNSDDDYLRYLWFNFEDYDSLDVGDTVTLTVDESEENALANGYKFTQTSKEYIVSGVDSYVTSAADISADNLDSMKNEATDALDAYFANNNSYIGNSGFSYEGSYYLVAKNSDTWGDTNVLYLVFSTTVTSAENAFEPTVVYFPVKYTNIMALSDGSQNFNTYGDIEGYTELEYDDGWYNVEGYTDGAQMFNDLVVTQKVDYTYEVTDNLTQFGN
;
A
#
# COMPACT_ATOMS: atom_id res chain seq x y z
N MET A 1 -27.44 68.43 -1.99
CA MET A 1 -27.99 67.36 -1.13
C MET A 1 -28.02 66.07 -1.93
N VAL A 2 -27.07 65.18 -1.73
CA VAL A 2 -27.02 63.85 -2.38
C VAL A 2 -27.21 62.82 -1.27
N LYS A 3 -28.27 62.03 -1.35
CA LYS A 3 -28.59 60.96 -0.38
C LYS A 3 -27.56 59.82 -0.47
N PRO A 4 -27.19 59.16 0.64
CA PRO A 4 -26.29 58.02 0.58
C PRO A 4 -27.02 56.79 0.04
N ARG A 5 -26.37 56.04 -0.87
CA ARG A 5 -26.81 54.72 -1.31
C ARG A 5 -26.64 53.73 -0.15
N ARG A 6 -27.73 53.06 0.26
CA ARG A 6 -27.69 51.93 1.19
C ARG A 6 -26.83 50.82 0.59
N LYS A 7 -25.83 50.34 1.33
CA LYS A 7 -25.17 49.05 1.04
C LYS A 7 -26.23 47.96 1.23
N MET A 8 -26.59 47.25 0.17
CA MET A 8 -27.31 45.97 0.30
C MET A 8 -26.39 44.99 1.02
N LYS A 9 -26.85 44.40 2.12
CA LYS A 9 -26.22 43.19 2.64
C LYS A 9 -26.60 42.07 1.66
N MET A 10 -25.70 41.10 1.52
CA MET A 10 -25.95 39.92 0.69
C MET A 10 -25.94 38.73 1.64
N ALA A 11 -26.97 37.90 1.55
CA ALA A 11 -27.11 36.67 2.31
C ALA A 11 -26.73 35.47 1.43
N PHE A 12 -26.51 34.32 2.06
CA PHE A 12 -26.24 33.06 1.37
C PHE A 12 -27.27 32.03 1.82
N CYS A 13 -27.74 31.20 0.89
CA CYS A 13 -28.63 30.09 1.21
C CYS A 13 -27.88 29.08 2.07
N GLY A 14 -28.41 28.77 3.27
CA GLY A 14 -27.76 27.85 4.21
C GLY A 14 -27.71 26.37 3.76
N ASN A 15 -28.35 26.02 2.65
CA ASN A 15 -28.36 24.64 2.15
C ASN A 15 -27.52 24.45 0.88
N CYS A 16 -27.58 25.38 -0.08
CA CYS A 16 -26.83 25.25 -1.34
C CYS A 16 -25.75 26.33 -1.54
N GLY A 17 -25.49 27.16 -0.52
CA GLY A 17 -24.45 28.20 -0.55
C GLY A 17 -24.65 29.33 -1.56
N THR A 18 -25.76 29.33 -2.30
CA THR A 18 -26.01 30.32 -3.36
C THR A 18 -26.25 31.69 -2.75
N GLN A 19 -25.62 32.72 -3.32
CA GLN A 19 -25.82 34.09 -2.92
C GLN A 19 -27.23 34.56 -3.27
N VAL A 20 -27.93 35.10 -2.27
CA VAL A 20 -29.32 35.53 -2.35
C VAL A 20 -29.44 36.96 -1.84
N GLY A 21 -30.30 37.74 -2.47
CA GLY A 21 -30.63 39.08 -1.98
C GLY A 21 -31.36 38.99 -0.63
N ASP A 22 -31.15 39.96 0.25
CA ASP A 22 -31.76 40.00 1.61
C ASP A 22 -33.30 39.86 1.60
N ASP A 23 -33.96 40.15 0.48
CA ASP A 23 -35.42 40.15 0.33
C ASP A 23 -35.98 38.88 -0.38
N ALA A 24 -35.15 37.84 -0.59
CA ALA A 24 -35.58 36.63 -1.30
C ALA A 24 -36.29 35.63 -0.37
N ASP A 25 -37.57 35.37 -0.61
CA ASP A 25 -38.36 34.39 0.18
C ASP A 25 -37.92 32.94 -0.06
N PHE A 26 -37.40 32.64 -1.26
CA PHE A 26 -36.97 31.31 -1.68
C PHE A 26 -35.64 31.40 -2.43
N CYS A 27 -34.79 30.38 -2.23
CA CYS A 27 -33.55 30.24 -2.97
C CYS A 27 -33.86 29.91 -4.44
N PRO A 28 -33.38 30.71 -5.41
CA PRO A 28 -33.64 30.47 -6.83
C PRO A 28 -32.93 29.22 -7.37
N ASN A 29 -31.95 28.69 -6.64
CA ASN A 29 -31.18 27.52 -7.09
C ASN A 29 -31.78 26.21 -6.55
N CYS A 30 -32.03 26.11 -5.24
CA CYS A 30 -32.50 24.86 -4.62
C CYS A 30 -33.96 24.89 -4.13
N GLY A 31 -34.67 26.01 -4.28
CA GLY A 31 -36.08 26.15 -3.88
C GLY A 31 -36.33 26.27 -2.37
N GLN A 32 -35.28 26.25 -1.54
CA GLN A 32 -35.44 26.37 -0.09
C GLN A 32 -35.96 27.73 0.35
N LYS A 33 -36.94 27.74 1.26
CA LYS A 33 -37.47 28.97 1.87
C LYS A 33 -36.45 29.59 2.85
N LEU A 34 -36.15 30.89 2.67
CA LEU A 34 -35.08 31.60 3.38
C LEU A 34 -35.57 32.40 4.61
N LYS A 35 -36.90 32.37 4.86
CA LYS A 35 -37.69 32.85 6.02
C LYS A 35 -37.86 34.37 6.19
N GLY A 36 -39.13 34.79 6.27
CA GLY A 36 -39.61 36.06 6.85
C GLY A 36 -40.37 35.84 8.16
N GLU A 37 -40.09 36.71 9.13
CA GLU A 37 -40.75 37.10 10.39
C GLU A 37 -41.60 36.09 11.20
N MET A 38 -41.16 35.86 12.45
CA MET A 38 -41.95 35.25 13.52
C MET A 38 -43.10 36.17 13.93
N GLU A 39 -44.32 35.86 13.49
CA GLU A 39 -45.53 36.32 14.18
C GLU A 39 -45.97 35.27 15.21
N GLN A 40 -46.05 35.73 16.45
CA GLN A 40 -46.58 35.06 17.63
C GLN A 40 -48.07 34.73 17.43
N PRO A 41 -48.56 33.49 17.66
CA PRO A 41 -50.00 33.24 17.66
C PRO A 41 -50.62 33.79 18.95
N ALA A 42 -51.52 34.75 18.77
CA ALA A 42 -52.45 35.22 19.79
C ALA A 42 -53.56 34.19 20.05
N GLU A 43 -54.07 34.23 21.28
CA GLU A 43 -55.22 33.50 21.80
C GLU A 43 -56.51 33.68 20.98
N GLN A 44 -57.38 32.66 21.09
CA GLN A 44 -58.86 32.59 21.01
C GLN A 44 -59.33 31.48 20.03
N ALA A 45 -60.27 30.58 20.33
CA ALA A 45 -61.08 30.31 21.53
C ALA A 45 -61.66 28.87 21.39
N THR A 46 -61.75 28.13 22.49
CA THR A 46 -62.58 26.91 22.63
C THR A 46 -63.78 27.21 23.53
N PRO A 47 -64.95 26.57 23.30
CA PRO A 47 -66.19 26.89 24.01
C PRO A 47 -66.25 26.24 25.39
N VAL A 48 -66.90 26.98 26.30
CA VAL A 48 -67.20 26.69 27.71
C VAL A 48 -68.12 25.48 27.87
N GLN A 49 -67.79 24.56 28.79
CA GLN A 49 -68.76 23.87 29.67
C GLN A 49 -68.13 23.61 31.06
N GLU A 50 -69.02 23.57 32.05
CA GLU A 50 -68.86 24.04 33.43
C GLU A 50 -68.24 23.03 34.42
N GLN A 51 -67.61 23.56 35.46
CA GLN A 51 -67.23 22.88 36.71
C GLN A 51 -68.44 22.86 37.68
N PRO A 52 -68.57 21.85 38.55
CA PRO A 52 -68.28 22.06 39.99
C PRO A 52 -67.69 20.78 40.64
N ALA A 53 -67.12 20.70 41.84
CA ALA A 53 -66.70 21.61 42.91
C ALA A 53 -65.79 20.77 43.85
N GLU A 54 -65.09 21.43 44.75
CA GLU A 54 -64.17 20.90 45.78
C GLU A 54 -64.86 20.01 46.84
N GLN A 55 -64.13 19.03 47.41
CA GLN A 55 -64.14 18.77 48.87
C GLN A 55 -63.00 17.85 49.39
N GLU A 56 -62.19 18.44 50.27
CA GLU A 56 -61.60 17.99 51.56
C GLU A 56 -60.78 16.68 51.76
N THR A 57 -59.57 16.92 52.32
CA THR A 57 -58.59 16.17 53.14
C THR A 57 -59.12 15.09 54.13
N PRO A 58 -58.33 14.11 54.68
CA PRO A 58 -57.02 14.37 55.34
C PRO A 58 -55.92 13.27 55.38
N VAL A 59 -54.76 13.75 55.85
CA VAL A 59 -53.48 13.10 56.22
C VAL A 59 -53.60 12.23 57.49
N GLN A 60 -52.83 11.12 57.55
CA GLN A 60 -52.18 10.46 58.73
C GLN A 60 -51.51 9.17 58.18
N GLU A 61 -50.38 8.60 58.62
CA GLU A 61 -49.37 8.82 59.68
C GLU A 61 -48.18 7.88 59.36
N GLN A 62 -46.92 8.30 59.63
CA GLN A 62 -45.73 7.44 59.70
C GLN A 62 -45.65 6.75 61.08
N PRO A 63 -44.93 5.61 61.18
CA PRO A 63 -43.77 5.55 62.10
C PRO A 63 -42.53 4.90 61.43
N ALA A 64 -41.34 5.54 61.48
CA ALA A 64 -40.25 5.37 62.46
C ALA A 64 -39.60 3.96 62.44
N GLU A 65 -38.48 3.79 61.74
CA GLU A 65 -37.07 3.80 62.25
C GLU A 65 -36.65 2.58 63.10
N GLN A 66 -35.67 1.81 62.59
CA GLN A 66 -34.58 1.29 63.44
C GLN A 66 -33.32 0.95 62.63
N GLU A 67 -32.17 1.37 63.19
CA GLU A 67 -30.81 1.36 62.66
C GLU A 67 -29.99 0.10 63.02
N THR A 68 -29.04 -0.25 62.12
CA THR A 68 -27.69 -0.86 62.32
C THR A 68 -27.56 -2.35 62.74
N PRO A 69 -26.46 -3.08 62.38
CA PRO A 69 -25.09 -2.60 62.17
C PRO A 69 -24.27 -3.15 60.96
N VAL A 70 -23.15 -2.45 60.74
CA VAL A 70 -22.03 -2.70 59.82
C VAL A 70 -21.25 -3.98 60.16
N GLN A 71 -20.78 -4.71 59.13
CA GLN A 71 -19.50 -5.44 59.17
C GLN A 71 -18.73 -5.29 57.85
N GLU A 72 -17.49 -4.84 57.99
CA GLU A 72 -16.45 -4.74 56.97
C GLU A 72 -15.82 -6.12 56.69
N GLN A 73 -15.56 -6.39 55.39
CA GLN A 73 -14.43 -7.13 54.76
C GLN A 73 -13.83 -8.41 55.40
N PRO A 74 -13.37 -9.38 54.57
CA PRO A 74 -12.07 -9.18 53.91
C PRO A 74 -11.95 -9.72 52.47
N ALA A 75 -10.95 -9.16 51.79
CA ALA A 75 -10.36 -9.63 50.56
C ALA A 75 -9.77 -11.04 50.70
N GLU A 76 -9.86 -11.84 49.63
CA GLU A 76 -9.09 -13.06 49.46
C GLU A 76 -8.09 -12.86 48.31
N GLN A 77 -6.81 -12.80 48.68
CA GLN A 77 -5.66 -13.01 47.80
C GLN A 77 -4.99 -14.31 48.23
N GLU A 78 -4.60 -15.14 47.26
CA GLU A 78 -3.33 -15.90 47.14
C GLU A 78 -3.41 -16.70 45.82
N ALA A 79 -2.75 -16.31 44.71
CA ALA A 79 -1.33 -16.52 44.31
C ALA A 79 -0.99 -17.99 43.92
N PRO A 80 0.15 -18.28 43.25
CA PRO A 80 0.60 -17.92 41.90
C PRO A 80 0.85 -19.17 41.02
N VAL A 81 0.81 -19.06 39.68
CA VAL A 81 1.22 -20.16 38.78
C VAL A 81 2.68 -19.95 38.35
N GLN A 82 3.56 -20.87 38.75
CA GLN A 82 4.95 -21.01 38.31
C GLN A 82 5.09 -22.09 37.22
N GLU A 83 6.09 -21.91 36.37
CA GLU A 83 6.47 -22.75 35.22
C GLU A 83 7.20 -24.09 35.55
N GLN A 84 6.98 -25.09 34.67
CA GLN A 84 7.85 -26.22 34.24
C GLN A 84 8.19 -27.38 35.21
N PRO A 85 8.62 -28.60 34.75
CA PRO A 85 9.14 -29.00 33.42
C PRO A 85 8.59 -30.32 32.80
N ALA A 86 9.15 -30.65 31.62
CA ALA A 86 8.88 -31.75 30.68
C ALA A 86 9.05 -33.20 31.18
N GLU A 87 8.33 -34.14 30.56
CA GLU A 87 8.84 -35.50 30.30
C GLU A 87 8.20 -36.17 29.07
N GLN A 88 8.97 -37.08 28.48
CA GLN A 88 8.86 -37.69 27.16
C GLN A 88 7.85 -38.85 27.08
N ALA A 89 7.27 -39.08 25.90
CA ALA A 89 6.87 -40.43 25.47
C ALA A 89 7.07 -40.62 23.96
N ALA A 90 7.67 -41.77 23.62
CA ALA A 90 8.15 -42.19 22.31
C ALA A 90 7.04 -42.86 21.44
N PRO A 91 7.32 -43.26 20.18
CA PRO A 91 6.37 -43.20 19.06
C PRO A 91 5.56 -44.48 18.79
N VAL A 92 4.41 -44.30 18.13
CA VAL A 92 3.59 -45.39 17.58
C VAL A 92 3.93 -45.61 16.10
N GLN A 93 4.30 -46.85 15.76
CA GLN A 93 4.44 -47.35 14.39
C GLN A 93 3.07 -47.74 13.82
N GLY A 94 2.77 -47.32 12.59
CA GLY A 94 1.64 -47.81 11.78
C GLY A 94 2.11 -48.15 10.36
N GLN A 95 1.80 -49.36 9.90
CA GLN A 95 2.14 -49.94 8.59
C GLN A 95 1.33 -49.30 7.44
N PRO A 96 1.80 -49.43 6.17
CA PRO A 96 1.20 -48.77 5.02
C PRO A 96 0.12 -49.63 4.34
N GLN A 97 -0.91 -48.97 3.79
CA GLN A 97 -1.77 -49.54 2.76
C GLN A 97 -1.74 -48.68 1.50
N GLN A 98 -2.00 -49.37 0.40
CA GLN A 98 -1.60 -49.11 -0.98
C GLN A 98 -2.57 -48.17 -1.69
N GLU A 99 -2.04 -47.34 -2.60
CA GLU A 99 -2.84 -46.73 -3.66
C GLU A 99 -2.25 -47.00 -5.05
N THR A 100 -3.16 -47.35 -5.94
CA THR A 100 -3.07 -47.75 -7.35
C THR A 100 -2.59 -46.60 -8.26
N PRO A 101 -1.87 -46.87 -9.37
CA PRO A 101 -1.43 -45.82 -10.28
C PRO A 101 -2.47 -45.55 -11.38
N VAL A 102 -2.86 -44.30 -11.56
CA VAL A 102 -3.58 -43.83 -12.77
C VAL A 102 -2.57 -43.12 -13.68
N GLN A 103 -2.38 -43.67 -14.88
CA GLN A 103 -1.64 -43.07 -15.98
C GLN A 103 -2.53 -42.07 -16.72
N GLY A 104 -2.08 -40.82 -16.84
CA GLY A 104 -2.60 -39.81 -17.77
C GLY A 104 -1.45 -39.05 -18.43
N GLN A 105 -1.46 -38.97 -19.76
CA GLN A 105 -0.46 -38.31 -20.61
C GLN A 105 -0.43 -36.78 -20.39
N PRO A 106 0.74 -36.11 -20.45
CA PRO A 106 0.77 -34.66 -20.60
C PRO A 106 0.70 -34.26 -22.08
N GLN A 107 -0.35 -33.52 -22.44
CA GLN A 107 -0.41 -32.70 -23.66
C GLN A 107 0.38 -31.41 -23.45
N GLN A 108 1.04 -30.96 -24.52
CA GLN A 108 1.80 -29.72 -24.59
C GLN A 108 0.87 -28.50 -24.51
N GLY A 109 1.09 -27.65 -23.51
CA GLY A 109 0.56 -26.30 -23.42
C GLY A 109 1.70 -25.36 -23.04
N GLN A 110 1.93 -24.35 -23.89
CA GLN A 110 2.91 -23.30 -23.65
C GLN A 110 2.39 -22.35 -22.57
N PHE A 111 3.14 -22.18 -21.48
CA PHE A 111 3.02 -21.03 -20.59
C PHE A 111 4.41 -20.40 -20.42
N GLN A 112 4.48 -19.11 -20.76
CA GLN A 112 5.61 -18.24 -20.46
C GLN A 112 5.45 -17.72 -19.03
N SER A 113 6.43 -18.00 -18.18
CA SER A 113 6.64 -17.26 -16.93
C SER A 113 8.14 -17.10 -16.70
N GLN A 114 8.58 -15.85 -16.59
CA GLN A 114 9.95 -15.46 -16.24
C GLN A 114 10.29 -15.98 -14.82
N PRO A 115 11.50 -16.51 -14.58
CA PRO A 115 11.98 -16.71 -13.23
C PRO A 115 12.75 -15.48 -12.71
N GLN A 116 12.25 -14.93 -11.61
CA GLN A 116 12.96 -14.02 -10.71
C GLN A 116 14.18 -14.71 -10.08
N GLN A 117 15.24 -13.93 -9.86
CA GLN A 117 16.53 -14.40 -9.32
C GLN A 117 16.48 -14.53 -7.79
N GLY A 118 16.52 -15.75 -7.28
CA GLY A 118 16.85 -16.06 -5.88
C GLY A 118 18.26 -16.64 -5.77
N GLN A 119 19.13 -16.04 -4.97
CA GLN A 119 20.50 -16.50 -4.73
C GLN A 119 20.52 -17.69 -3.75
N PHE A 120 20.99 -18.85 -4.21
CA PHE A 120 21.39 -19.96 -3.34
C PHE A 120 22.90 -20.18 -3.47
N GLN A 121 23.63 -20.06 -2.35
CA GLN A 121 25.03 -20.47 -2.23
C GLN A 121 25.12 -21.98 -1.98
N SER A 122 25.80 -22.71 -2.87
CA SER A 122 26.35 -24.03 -2.55
C SER A 122 27.66 -24.30 -3.31
N GLN A 123 28.65 -24.87 -2.60
CA GLN A 123 30.00 -25.15 -3.07
C GLN A 123 30.03 -26.25 -4.16
N PRO A 124 30.87 -26.15 -5.21
CA PRO A 124 31.01 -27.23 -6.18
C PRO A 124 32.12 -28.24 -5.79
N GLN A 125 31.73 -29.51 -5.68
CA GLN A 125 32.63 -30.67 -5.80
C GLN A 125 32.93 -30.94 -7.28
N GLN A 126 34.18 -31.29 -7.59
CA GLN A 126 34.66 -31.58 -8.94
C GLN A 126 34.21 -32.96 -9.44
N GLY A 127 33.51 -32.98 -10.57
CA GLY A 127 33.28 -34.18 -11.39
C GLY A 127 33.77 -33.95 -12.82
N GLN A 128 34.71 -34.76 -13.28
CA GLN A 128 35.24 -34.74 -14.65
C GLN A 128 34.27 -35.44 -15.59
N PHE A 129 33.90 -34.80 -16.70
CA PHE A 129 33.21 -35.45 -17.82
C PHE A 129 34.03 -35.24 -19.11
N GLN A 130 34.53 -36.34 -19.66
CA GLN A 130 35.18 -36.42 -20.97
C GLN A 130 34.15 -36.74 -22.04
N GLY A 131 34.01 -35.87 -23.04
CA GLY A 131 33.27 -36.14 -24.27
C GLY A 131 34.06 -35.64 -25.47
N GLN A 132 34.54 -36.56 -26.30
CA GLN A 132 35.13 -36.28 -27.61
C GLN A 132 34.02 -36.04 -28.63
N PHE A 133 34.15 -34.98 -29.45
CA PHE A 133 33.52 -34.92 -30.77
C PHE A 133 34.52 -34.43 -31.81
N GLN A 134 34.67 -35.26 -32.85
CA GLN A 134 35.38 -34.98 -34.09
C GLN A 134 34.43 -34.34 -35.11
N SER A 135 34.89 -33.34 -35.87
CA SER A 135 34.70 -33.27 -37.33
C SER A 135 35.47 -32.12 -37.97
N GLN A 136 35.96 -32.41 -39.18
CA GLN A 136 36.81 -31.61 -40.07
C GLN A 136 36.05 -30.47 -40.80
N PRO A 137 36.77 -29.52 -41.45
CA PRO A 137 36.28 -28.18 -41.72
C PRO A 137 35.59 -28.04 -43.08
N GLN A 138 34.60 -27.14 -43.16
CA GLN A 138 34.19 -26.51 -44.42
C GLN A 138 34.24 -24.99 -44.29
N GLN A 139 34.87 -24.38 -45.29
CA GLN A 139 35.06 -22.94 -45.44
C GLN A 139 33.74 -22.25 -45.81
N GLY A 140 33.43 -21.16 -45.12
CA GLY A 140 32.40 -20.20 -45.49
C GLY A 140 32.70 -18.87 -44.80
N GLN A 141 32.96 -17.84 -45.60
CA GLN A 141 33.29 -16.49 -45.14
C GLN A 141 32.08 -15.83 -44.49
N PHE A 142 32.24 -15.23 -43.30
CA PHE A 142 31.40 -14.12 -42.86
C PHE A 142 32.20 -13.17 -41.96
N GLN A 143 32.15 -11.89 -42.31
CA GLN A 143 32.71 -10.75 -41.57
C GLN A 143 31.76 -10.38 -40.42
N GLY A 144 32.33 -10.05 -39.26
CA GLY A 144 31.62 -9.45 -38.13
C GLY A 144 32.58 -9.21 -36.97
N GLN A 145 32.88 -7.95 -36.69
CA GLN A 145 33.67 -7.51 -35.55
C GLN A 145 32.86 -7.68 -34.26
N PHE A 146 33.41 -8.43 -33.30
CA PHE A 146 33.05 -8.34 -31.88
C PHE A 146 34.31 -7.95 -31.12
N GLN A 147 34.34 -6.75 -30.54
CA GLN A 147 35.29 -6.37 -29.50
C GLN A 147 34.52 -6.21 -28.19
N GLY A 148 34.50 -7.28 -27.39
CA GLY A 148 34.26 -7.21 -25.95
C GLY A 148 35.57 -7.58 -25.26
N GLN A 149 36.11 -6.66 -24.45
CA GLN A 149 37.18 -6.96 -23.50
C GLN A 149 36.58 -7.67 -22.27
N PRO A 150 37.17 -8.77 -21.78
CA PRO A 150 36.97 -9.21 -20.40
C PRO A 150 38.04 -8.61 -19.48
N GLN A 151 37.57 -8.18 -18.32
CA GLN A 151 38.32 -7.68 -17.18
C GLN A 151 39.27 -8.74 -16.60
N GLN A 152 40.36 -8.23 -16.03
CA GLN A 152 41.42 -8.98 -15.37
C GLN A 152 41.01 -9.44 -13.97
N GLY A 153 41.07 -10.75 -13.72
CA GLY A 153 41.16 -11.35 -12.39
C GLY A 153 42.58 -11.84 -12.14
N GLN A 154 43.19 -11.40 -11.04
CA GLN A 154 44.54 -11.76 -10.62
C GLN A 154 44.62 -13.24 -10.22
N PHE A 155 45.60 -13.97 -10.73
CA PHE A 155 46.04 -15.24 -10.14
C PHE A 155 47.55 -15.22 -9.91
N GLN A 156 47.90 -15.44 -8.65
CA GLN A 156 49.25 -15.49 -8.11
C GLN A 156 49.80 -16.91 -8.27
N GLY A 157 50.89 -17.09 -9.03
CA GLY A 157 51.62 -18.35 -9.16
C GLY A 157 53.13 -18.11 -9.16
N ARG A 158 53.83 -18.67 -8.17
CA ARG A 158 55.30 -18.62 -8.03
C ARG A 158 56.00 -19.38 -9.17
N PRO A 159 57.23 -18.98 -9.58
CA PRO A 159 57.87 -19.52 -10.78
C PRO A 159 58.55 -20.88 -10.52
N GLN A 160 58.38 -21.82 -11.45
CA GLN A 160 59.33 -22.91 -11.68
C GLN A 160 60.11 -22.62 -12.96
N GLN A 161 61.44 -22.64 -12.84
CA GLN A 161 62.38 -22.50 -13.95
C GLN A 161 62.38 -23.76 -14.81
N GLY A 162 62.17 -23.59 -16.12
CA GLY A 162 62.46 -24.58 -17.15
C GLY A 162 63.29 -23.93 -18.26
N GLN A 163 64.53 -24.38 -18.43
CA GLN A 163 65.42 -23.98 -19.52
C GLN A 163 64.94 -24.62 -20.82
N PHE A 164 64.87 -23.84 -21.91
CA PHE A 164 64.86 -24.39 -23.27
C PHE A 164 65.75 -23.54 -24.19
N GLN A 165 66.72 -24.24 -24.79
CA GLN A 165 67.64 -23.78 -25.84
C GLN A 165 67.03 -24.12 -27.21
N GLY A 166 67.09 -23.18 -28.15
CA GLY A 166 66.73 -23.42 -29.56
C GLY A 166 67.38 -22.37 -30.48
N GLN A 167 68.20 -22.85 -31.42
CA GLN A 167 68.98 -22.08 -32.40
C GLN A 167 68.13 -21.32 -33.43
N PRO A 168 68.64 -20.24 -34.05
CA PRO A 168 68.22 -19.82 -35.38
C PRO A 168 69.21 -20.26 -36.47
N GLN A 169 68.67 -20.91 -37.51
CA GLN A 169 69.35 -21.18 -38.78
C GLN A 169 69.53 -19.92 -39.62
N GLN A 170 70.72 -19.80 -40.22
CA GLN A 170 71.08 -18.83 -41.25
C GLN A 170 70.59 -19.28 -42.64
N GLY A 171 70.12 -18.33 -43.44
CA GLY A 171 69.97 -18.44 -44.90
C GLY A 171 70.47 -17.16 -45.57
N GLN A 172 71.49 -17.30 -46.41
CA GLN A 172 72.33 -16.26 -46.98
C GLN A 172 71.73 -15.58 -48.22
N PHE A 173 72.06 -14.30 -48.45
CA PHE A 173 72.23 -13.77 -49.80
C PHE A 173 73.51 -12.95 -49.87
N GLN A 174 74.40 -13.33 -50.77
CA GLN A 174 75.77 -12.86 -50.93
C GLN A 174 75.94 -12.40 -52.38
N GLY A 175 76.26 -11.12 -52.59
CA GLY A 175 76.64 -10.53 -53.88
C GLY A 175 78.00 -9.84 -53.73
N ARG A 176 78.94 -10.25 -54.60
CA ARG A 176 80.40 -10.24 -54.45
C ARG A 176 81.13 -8.89 -54.66
N PRO A 177 82.40 -8.78 -54.20
CA PRO A 177 83.27 -7.62 -54.34
C PRO A 177 84.19 -7.69 -55.57
N GLN A 178 84.73 -6.56 -56.04
CA GLN A 178 85.97 -6.51 -56.82
C GLN A 178 86.78 -5.24 -56.53
N GLN A 179 88.06 -5.46 -56.23
CA GLN A 179 89.13 -4.50 -56.02
C GLN A 179 89.77 -4.11 -57.35
N GLY A 180 90.24 -2.86 -57.47
CA GLY A 180 91.29 -2.46 -58.42
C GLY A 180 92.59 -2.18 -57.66
N GLN A 181 93.62 -2.99 -57.88
CA GLN A 181 94.98 -2.83 -57.36
C GLN A 181 95.78 -1.83 -58.21
N PHE A 182 96.70 -1.09 -57.62
CA PHE A 182 97.99 -0.78 -58.25
C PHE A 182 99.07 -0.43 -57.20
N GLN A 183 100.21 -1.10 -57.28
CA GLN A 183 101.45 -0.83 -56.54
C GLN A 183 102.30 0.22 -57.28
N GLY A 184 103.12 1.00 -56.55
CA GLY A 184 104.30 1.64 -57.15
C GLY A 184 104.84 2.93 -56.50
N GLN A 185 105.79 2.76 -55.57
CA GLN A 185 107.04 3.52 -55.32
C GLN A 185 107.07 5.04 -54.97
N PRO A 186 108.12 5.51 -54.24
CA PRO A 186 108.08 6.74 -53.43
C PRO A 186 108.82 7.92 -54.06
N GLN A 187 108.36 9.16 -53.85
CA GLN A 187 109.18 10.38 -54.00
C GLN A 187 108.57 11.61 -53.30
N GLN A 188 109.44 12.58 -53.01
CA GLN A 188 109.38 13.57 -51.93
C GLN A 188 108.44 14.79 -52.13
N ALA A 189 107.95 15.27 -50.97
CA ALA A 189 107.78 16.65 -50.47
C ALA A 189 107.12 17.77 -51.30
N ARG A 190 106.05 18.36 -50.70
CA ARG A 190 105.80 19.82 -50.57
C ARG A 190 105.13 20.13 -49.20
N PRO A 191 105.32 21.33 -48.61
CA PRO A 191 105.17 21.58 -47.17
C PRO A 191 103.71 21.73 -46.70
N PRO A 192 103.43 21.55 -45.39
CA PRO A 192 102.08 21.65 -44.83
C PRO A 192 101.65 23.11 -44.63
N LYS A 193 100.37 23.43 -44.88
CA LYS A 193 99.72 24.60 -44.29
C LYS A 193 99.44 24.31 -42.81
N LYS A 194 99.81 25.25 -41.93
CA LYS A 194 99.76 25.14 -40.46
C LYS A 194 98.38 24.68 -39.96
N PRO A 195 98.30 23.67 -39.08
CA PRO A 195 97.06 23.35 -38.38
C PRO A 195 96.83 24.37 -37.26
N PHE A 196 95.62 24.94 -37.21
CA PHE A 196 95.16 25.73 -36.07
C PHE A 196 95.00 24.77 -34.88
N LYS A 197 95.98 24.73 -33.98
CA LYS A 197 95.92 23.93 -32.75
C LYS A 197 95.01 24.63 -31.74
N MET A 198 93.73 24.28 -31.69
CA MET A 198 92.92 24.51 -30.49
C MET A 198 93.27 23.46 -29.44
N THR A 199 93.52 23.89 -28.21
CA THR A 199 93.88 23.03 -27.07
C THR A 199 92.67 22.17 -26.62
N LYS A 200 92.91 20.98 -26.05
CA LYS A 200 91.84 20.07 -25.56
C LYS A 200 90.85 20.74 -24.59
N GLN A 201 91.26 21.82 -23.91
CA GLN A 201 90.42 22.61 -23.03
C GLN A 201 89.41 23.49 -23.79
N LEU A 202 89.73 23.97 -25.00
CA LEU A 202 88.79 24.71 -25.85
C LEU A 202 87.70 23.80 -26.44
N TRP A 203 88.02 22.53 -26.76
CA TRP A 203 87.03 21.53 -27.17
C TRP A 203 86.04 21.16 -26.05
N ALA A 204 86.54 21.00 -24.83
CA ALA A 204 85.69 20.70 -23.67
C ALA A 204 84.75 21.88 -23.32
N LEU A 205 85.22 23.12 -23.41
CA LEU A 205 84.42 24.32 -23.19
C LEU A 205 83.34 24.50 -24.28
N LEU A 206 83.67 24.26 -25.56
CA LEU A 206 82.70 24.35 -26.66
C LEU A 206 81.59 23.29 -26.56
N ILE A 207 81.92 22.05 -26.20
CA ILE A 207 80.93 20.98 -26.01
C ILE A 207 80.04 21.26 -24.78
N ALA A 208 80.61 21.78 -23.68
CA ALA A 208 79.83 22.15 -22.50
C ALA A 208 78.86 23.30 -22.78
N VAL A 209 79.26 24.32 -23.53
CA VAL A 209 78.38 25.44 -23.92
C VAL A 209 77.28 24.97 -24.87
N ILE A 210 77.57 24.11 -25.85
CA ILE A 210 76.55 23.54 -26.74
C ILE A 210 75.58 22.65 -25.96
N ALA A 211 76.04 21.85 -25.00
CA ALA A 211 75.18 21.03 -24.16
C ALA A 211 74.23 21.88 -23.29
N VAL A 212 74.72 22.98 -22.71
CA VAL A 212 73.88 23.92 -21.94
C VAL A 212 72.88 24.64 -22.84
N VAL A 213 73.26 25.04 -24.05
CA VAL A 213 72.35 25.66 -25.02
C VAL A 213 71.30 24.67 -25.52
N VAL A 214 71.66 23.41 -25.78
CA VAL A 214 70.71 22.35 -26.14
C VAL A 214 69.76 22.06 -24.98
N VAL A 215 70.25 21.98 -23.74
CA VAL A 215 69.39 21.81 -22.55
C VAL A 215 68.48 23.03 -22.36
N ALA A 216 68.96 24.25 -22.60
CA ALA A 216 68.15 25.47 -22.51
C ALA A 216 67.10 25.57 -23.64
N ILE A 217 67.44 25.14 -24.86
CA ILE A 217 66.50 25.06 -25.99
C ILE A 217 65.49 23.94 -25.75
N VAL A 218 65.92 22.77 -25.29
CA VAL A 218 65.03 21.67 -24.90
C VAL A 218 64.13 22.10 -23.74
N ALA A 219 64.65 22.81 -22.73
CA ALA A 219 63.84 23.38 -21.66
C ALA A 219 62.86 24.44 -22.17
N LEU A 220 63.27 25.33 -23.09
CA LEU A 220 62.39 26.31 -23.73
C LEU A 220 61.32 25.66 -24.61
N VAL A 221 61.68 24.59 -25.34
CA VAL A 221 60.75 23.80 -26.15
C VAL A 221 59.81 23.04 -25.22
N VAL A 222 60.28 22.41 -24.15
CA VAL A 222 59.45 21.75 -23.15
C VAL A 222 58.52 22.74 -22.45
N VAL A 223 58.98 23.93 -22.08
CA VAL A 223 58.16 24.98 -21.45
C VAL A 223 57.16 25.59 -22.45
N LYS A 224 57.51 25.72 -23.74
CA LYS A 224 56.60 26.16 -24.80
C LYS A 224 55.62 25.07 -25.24
N ASN A 225 55.96 23.81 -25.04
CA ASN A 225 55.18 22.64 -25.46
C ASN A 225 54.49 21.94 -24.27
N GLN A 226 54.57 22.52 -23.06
CA GLN A 226 53.77 22.11 -21.92
C GLN A 226 52.34 22.58 -22.14
N LYS A 227 51.41 21.60 -22.23
CA LYS A 227 49.97 21.86 -22.28
C LYS A 227 49.55 22.77 -21.13
N LYS A 228 48.84 23.84 -21.45
CA LYS A 228 48.28 24.75 -20.44
C LYS A 228 47.10 24.07 -19.75
N LYS A 229 47.01 24.28 -18.43
CA LYS A 229 46.08 23.58 -17.56
C LYS A 229 44.82 24.41 -17.35
N VAL A 230 43.65 23.79 -17.45
CA VAL A 230 42.34 24.38 -17.12
C VAL A 230 41.70 23.50 -16.05
N ASN A 231 41.24 24.10 -14.95
CA ASN A 231 40.57 23.38 -13.88
C ASN A 231 39.07 23.37 -14.14
N ILE A 232 38.48 22.20 -14.35
CA ILE A 232 37.04 22.11 -14.66
C ILE A 232 36.17 22.38 -13.43
N ASN A 233 36.67 22.07 -12.23
CA ASN A 233 36.00 22.32 -10.96
C ASN A 233 35.64 23.79 -10.70
N ASP A 234 36.30 24.73 -11.38
CA ASP A 234 36.04 26.16 -11.22
C ASP A 234 34.74 26.60 -11.95
N TYR A 235 34.14 25.71 -12.75
CA TYR A 235 32.99 25.99 -13.64
C TYR A 235 31.81 25.04 -13.37
N ILE A 236 31.81 24.36 -12.22
CA ILE A 236 30.77 23.40 -11.82
C ILE A 236 30.08 23.97 -10.58
N SER A 237 28.76 24.03 -10.63
CA SER A 237 27.89 24.16 -9.46
C SER A 237 26.81 23.08 -9.47
N VAL A 238 26.05 22.96 -8.38
CA VAL A 238 24.98 21.96 -8.25
C VAL A 238 23.68 22.67 -7.93
N GLU A 239 22.64 22.33 -8.68
CA GLU A 239 21.26 22.73 -8.41
C GLU A 239 20.52 21.59 -7.72
N TYR A 240 19.78 21.94 -6.67
CA TYR A 240 18.96 21.02 -5.89
C TYR A 240 17.49 21.31 -6.14
N ASN A 241 16.69 20.27 -6.38
CA ASN A 241 15.25 20.40 -6.64
C ASN A 241 14.46 19.35 -5.85
N GLY A 242 13.22 19.67 -5.50
CA GLY A 242 12.31 18.77 -4.81
C GLY A 242 12.24 19.00 -3.31
N TYR A 243 11.81 17.97 -2.60
CA TYR A 243 11.55 18.01 -1.16
C TYR A 243 12.59 17.21 -0.38
N GLU A 244 12.68 17.46 0.92
CA GLU A 244 13.42 16.61 1.86
C GLU A 244 13.13 15.12 1.61
N THR A 245 14.17 14.28 1.66
CA THR A 245 14.13 12.82 1.40
C THR A 245 13.77 12.37 -0.02
N ALA A 246 13.34 13.29 -0.90
CA ALA A 246 13.07 13.04 -2.32
C ALA A 246 13.77 14.07 -3.23
N GLY A 247 14.82 14.73 -2.71
CA GLY A 247 15.55 15.75 -3.42
C GLY A 247 16.41 15.15 -4.53
N THR A 248 16.63 15.93 -5.58
CA THR A 248 17.49 15.56 -6.72
C THR A 248 18.60 16.60 -6.91
N ALA A 249 19.75 16.17 -7.43
CA ALA A 249 20.90 17.02 -7.68
C ALA A 249 21.34 16.94 -9.14
N TYR A 250 21.52 18.11 -9.77
CA TYR A 250 22.02 18.22 -11.14
C TYR A 250 23.20 19.19 -11.20
N VAL A 251 24.17 18.89 -12.07
CA VAL A 251 25.28 19.80 -12.31
C VAL A 251 24.83 20.94 -13.22
N ASP A 252 25.00 22.17 -12.73
CA ASP A 252 25.02 23.37 -13.56
C ASP A 252 26.47 23.67 -13.97
N PHE A 253 26.75 23.50 -15.26
CA PHE A 253 28.07 23.66 -15.83
C PHE A 253 28.16 24.97 -16.62
N ASP A 254 29.03 25.87 -16.18
CA ASP A 254 29.35 27.12 -16.88
C ASP A 254 30.21 26.81 -18.13
N GLU A 255 29.54 26.31 -19.17
CA GLU A 255 30.15 25.92 -20.44
C GLU A 255 30.84 27.11 -21.11
N THR A 256 30.22 28.30 -21.06
CA THR A 256 30.78 29.53 -21.62
C THR A 256 32.06 29.92 -20.91
N GLY A 257 32.05 29.99 -19.58
CA GLY A 257 33.24 30.29 -18.78
C GLY A 257 34.36 29.27 -18.97
N PHE A 258 34.01 27.98 -19.02
CA PHE A 258 34.97 26.92 -19.28
C PHE A 258 35.58 27.05 -20.69
N SER A 259 34.75 27.31 -21.71
CA SER A 259 35.16 27.55 -23.09
C SER A 259 36.12 28.73 -23.20
N GLU A 260 35.82 29.83 -22.52
CA GLU A 260 36.72 30.98 -22.43
C GLU A 260 38.05 30.61 -21.79
N ALA A 261 38.04 29.79 -20.73
CA ALA A 261 39.24 29.33 -20.05
C ALA A 261 40.11 28.46 -20.96
N VAL A 262 39.49 27.58 -21.76
CA VAL A 262 40.17 26.78 -22.79
C VAL A 262 40.82 27.68 -23.85
N ILE A 263 40.09 28.67 -24.38
CA ILE A 263 40.62 29.65 -25.36
C ILE A 263 41.77 30.46 -24.77
N LYS A 264 41.62 30.98 -23.54
CA LYS A 264 42.65 31.73 -22.83
C LYS A 264 43.90 30.85 -22.59
N ALA A 265 43.72 29.59 -22.23
CA ALA A 265 44.80 28.61 -22.07
C ALA A 265 45.54 28.31 -23.38
N GLN A 266 44.85 28.34 -24.52
CA GLN A 266 45.47 28.22 -25.85
C GLN A 266 46.27 29.47 -26.26
N GLY A 267 46.21 30.56 -25.48
CA GLY A 267 46.83 31.85 -25.82
C GLY A 267 46.08 32.63 -26.90
N LYS A 268 44.87 32.19 -27.26
CA LYS A 268 43.95 32.94 -28.10
C LYS A 268 43.33 34.08 -27.28
N LYS A 269 42.93 35.17 -27.95
CA LYS A 269 42.30 36.33 -27.31
C LYS A 269 40.90 36.53 -27.88
N LEU A 270 39.95 36.85 -27.01
CA LEU A 270 38.68 37.44 -27.39
C LEU A 270 38.96 38.79 -28.05
N LYS A 271 38.60 38.95 -29.32
CA LYS A 271 38.81 40.20 -30.05
C LYS A 271 37.62 41.11 -29.80
N ASN A 272 37.85 42.26 -29.16
CA ASN A 272 36.89 43.36 -29.03
C ASN A 272 35.57 43.06 -28.29
N VAL A 273 35.41 41.88 -27.68
CA VAL A 273 34.24 41.47 -26.90
C VAL A 273 34.63 41.08 -25.47
N LYS A 274 33.65 41.07 -24.56
CA LYS A 274 33.87 40.72 -23.15
C LYS A 274 33.57 39.25 -22.85
N SER A 275 32.57 38.68 -23.52
CA SER A 275 32.19 37.28 -23.42
C SER A 275 32.19 36.59 -24.80
N LEU A 276 32.27 35.25 -24.82
CA LEU A 276 31.96 34.45 -26.01
C LEU A 276 30.52 34.68 -26.51
N ASP A 277 29.56 34.95 -25.62
CA ASP A 277 28.15 35.16 -25.97
C ASP A 277 27.92 36.45 -26.77
N ASP A 278 28.88 37.38 -26.72
CA ASP A 278 28.86 38.63 -27.48
C ASP A 278 29.35 38.46 -28.93
N LEU A 279 29.90 37.30 -29.31
CA LEU A 279 30.41 37.05 -30.65
C LEU A 279 29.29 36.63 -31.60
N ASP A 280 29.40 37.04 -32.87
CA ASP A 280 28.58 36.42 -33.91
C ASP A 280 28.99 34.96 -34.15
N TRP A 281 28.08 34.18 -34.74
CA TRP A 281 28.28 32.75 -34.96
C TRP A 281 29.53 32.42 -35.79
N SER A 282 29.91 33.29 -36.73
CA SER A 282 31.08 33.08 -37.58
C SER A 282 32.37 33.25 -36.78
N ASP A 283 32.48 34.35 -36.04
CA ASP A 283 33.63 34.64 -35.19
C ASP A 283 33.76 33.63 -34.05
N LEU A 284 32.64 33.17 -33.48
CA LEU A 284 32.60 32.12 -32.47
C LEU A 284 33.13 30.79 -33.02
N THR A 285 32.65 30.37 -34.20
CA THR A 285 33.06 29.12 -34.84
C THR A 285 34.54 29.14 -35.19
N ASP A 286 35.04 30.26 -35.73
CA ASP A 286 36.46 30.43 -36.06
C ASP A 286 37.36 30.44 -34.82
N LEU A 287 36.90 31.04 -33.72
CA LEU A 287 37.67 31.15 -32.48
C LEU A 287 37.74 29.82 -31.73
N MET A 288 36.60 29.15 -31.56
CA MET A 288 36.49 27.84 -30.91
C MET A 288 37.21 26.78 -31.74
N GLY A 289 36.87 26.67 -33.03
CA GLY A 289 37.30 25.59 -33.89
C GLY A 289 36.75 24.22 -33.47
N SER A 290 36.74 23.27 -34.39
CA SER A 290 36.11 21.95 -34.17
C SER A 290 36.67 21.20 -32.95
N SER A 291 37.97 21.28 -32.70
CA SER A 291 38.60 20.57 -31.58
C SER A 291 38.15 21.04 -30.20
N ASN A 292 37.75 22.31 -30.04
CA ASN A 292 37.26 22.80 -28.75
C ASN A 292 35.82 22.35 -28.52
N TRP A 293 34.97 22.44 -29.56
CA TRP A 293 33.61 21.89 -29.53
C TRP A 293 33.60 20.41 -29.19
N ASP A 294 34.39 19.60 -29.91
CA ASP A 294 34.49 18.17 -29.64
C ASP A 294 34.90 17.86 -28.18
N LEU A 295 35.76 18.71 -27.58
CA LEU A 295 36.19 18.53 -26.19
C LEU A 295 35.04 18.85 -25.23
N ILE A 296 34.39 19.99 -25.42
CA ILE A 296 33.32 20.47 -24.54
C ILE A 296 32.12 19.52 -24.61
N ASP A 297 31.71 19.13 -25.81
CA ASP A 297 30.63 18.16 -26.04
C ASP A 297 30.93 16.77 -25.45
N SER A 298 32.20 16.46 -25.19
CA SER A 298 32.60 15.19 -24.57
C SER A 298 32.59 15.20 -23.05
N ILE A 299 32.39 16.36 -22.43
CA ILE A 299 32.36 16.48 -20.97
C ILE A 299 31.05 15.90 -20.45
N THR A 300 31.16 15.01 -19.47
CA THR A 300 30.03 14.42 -18.76
C THR A 300 30.26 14.51 -17.26
N PHE A 301 29.19 14.72 -16.51
CA PHE A 301 29.24 14.75 -15.04
C PHE A 301 28.44 13.58 -14.47
N ASP A 302 28.99 12.97 -13.42
CA ASP A 302 28.35 11.95 -12.61
C ASP A 302 28.19 12.51 -11.19
N VAL A 303 26.97 12.46 -10.67
CA VAL A 303 26.60 12.94 -9.33
C VAL A 303 26.20 11.74 -8.50
N LYS A 304 26.77 11.61 -7.29
CA LYS A 304 26.45 10.50 -6.39
C LYS A 304 26.33 10.95 -4.92
N PRO A 305 25.20 10.65 -4.23
CA PRO A 305 23.90 10.28 -4.81
C PRO A 305 23.30 11.44 -5.63
N ASP A 306 22.42 11.13 -6.58
CA ASP A 306 21.72 12.12 -7.44
C ASP A 306 20.23 12.28 -7.10
N SER A 307 19.72 11.44 -6.19
CA SER A 307 18.32 11.32 -5.76
C SER A 307 18.24 10.90 -4.28
N ASP A 308 17.04 10.88 -3.72
CA ASP A 308 16.76 10.56 -2.30
C ASP A 308 17.49 11.50 -1.31
N LEU A 309 17.67 12.77 -1.70
CA LEU A 309 18.48 13.75 -0.97
C LEU A 309 17.67 14.51 0.07
N SER A 310 18.34 14.92 1.15
CA SER A 310 17.86 15.80 2.22
C SER A 310 18.81 16.98 2.44
N ASN A 311 18.34 18.08 3.04
CA ASN A 311 19.21 19.21 3.35
C ASN A 311 20.32 18.78 4.33
N GLY A 312 21.57 19.09 4.00
CA GLY A 312 22.76 18.68 4.74
C GLY A 312 23.45 17.42 4.20
N ASP A 313 22.83 16.68 3.27
CA ASP A 313 23.49 15.56 2.58
C ASP A 313 24.66 16.04 1.74
N VAL A 314 25.59 15.13 1.44
CA VAL A 314 26.77 15.43 0.61
C VAL A 314 26.69 14.68 -0.70
N VAL A 315 26.69 15.41 -1.81
CA VAL A 315 26.78 14.85 -3.16
C VAL A 315 28.19 15.01 -3.70
N THR A 316 28.71 13.95 -4.32
CA THR A 316 30.02 13.96 -4.98
C THR A 316 29.84 14.11 -6.48
N VAL A 317 30.47 15.14 -7.06
CA VAL A 317 30.50 15.36 -8.51
C VAL A 317 31.83 14.93 -9.10
N THR A 318 31.76 14.10 -10.14
CA THR A 318 32.91 13.63 -10.92
C THR A 318 32.78 14.02 -12.37
N ALA A 319 33.73 14.80 -12.88
CA ALA A 319 33.79 15.18 -14.30
C ALA A 319 34.64 14.18 -15.11
N SER A 320 34.12 13.76 -16.27
CA SER A 320 34.79 12.89 -17.24
C SER A 320 34.77 13.52 -18.63
N TRP A 321 35.78 13.23 -19.47
CA TRP A 321 35.87 13.76 -20.84
C TRP A 321 36.69 12.83 -21.75
N ASN A 322 36.64 13.07 -23.05
CA ASN A 322 37.46 12.33 -24.01
C ASN A 322 38.88 12.92 -24.10
N GLU A 323 39.88 12.16 -23.64
CA GLU A 323 41.29 12.59 -23.64
C GLU A 323 41.87 12.87 -25.03
N ASP A 324 41.31 12.28 -26.10
CA ASP A 324 41.79 12.53 -27.45
C ASP A 324 41.36 13.90 -27.96
N TYR A 325 40.14 14.34 -27.61
CA TYR A 325 39.72 15.72 -27.87
C TYR A 325 40.52 16.72 -27.03
N GLU A 326 40.85 16.37 -25.78
CA GLU A 326 41.76 17.17 -24.94
C GLU A 326 43.14 17.37 -25.63
N LYS A 327 43.70 16.30 -26.22
CA LYS A 327 44.95 16.36 -26.99
C LYS A 327 44.82 17.23 -28.24
N LYS A 328 43.72 17.12 -28.99
CA LYS A 328 43.48 17.92 -30.20
C LYS A 328 43.24 19.40 -29.90
N ALA A 329 42.59 19.72 -28.78
CA ALA A 329 42.42 21.07 -28.27
C ALA A 329 43.74 21.64 -27.70
N GLY A 330 44.78 20.82 -27.49
CA GLY A 330 46.09 21.31 -27.05
C GLY A 330 46.12 21.83 -25.61
N VAL A 331 45.12 21.49 -24.79
CA VAL A 331 45.04 21.83 -23.36
C VAL A 331 45.22 20.59 -22.48
N LYS A 332 45.32 20.78 -21.17
CA LYS A 332 45.21 19.73 -20.16
C LYS A 332 44.10 20.09 -19.18
N ILE A 333 43.07 19.27 -19.07
CA ILE A 333 42.03 19.47 -18.06
C ILE A 333 42.53 18.88 -16.74
N LEU A 334 42.35 19.65 -15.67
CA LEU A 334 42.47 19.20 -14.29
C LEU A 334 41.07 19.00 -13.74
N SER A 335 40.87 17.90 -13.04
CA SER A 335 39.63 17.57 -12.34
C SER A 335 39.98 16.92 -11.01
N LYS A 336 39.15 17.18 -10.00
CA LYS A 336 39.08 16.45 -8.75
C LYS A 336 37.62 16.15 -8.44
N GLU A 337 37.37 15.10 -7.68
CA GLU A 337 36.06 14.92 -7.05
C GLU A 337 35.76 16.14 -6.16
N GLN A 338 34.53 16.62 -6.28
CA GLN A 338 34.06 17.77 -5.52
C GLN A 338 32.79 17.41 -4.78
N GLU A 339 32.84 17.64 -3.47
CA GLU A 339 31.71 17.45 -2.57
C GLU A 339 30.94 18.76 -2.47
N PHE A 340 29.62 18.66 -2.57
CA PHE A 340 28.69 19.77 -2.35
C PHE A 340 27.68 19.35 -1.28
N THR A 341 27.35 20.27 -0.39
CA THR A 341 26.31 20.05 0.63
C THR A 341 24.97 20.48 0.06
N VAL A 342 23.99 19.57 0.10
CA VAL A 342 22.61 19.81 -0.33
C VAL A 342 21.97 20.87 0.55
N GLU A 343 21.37 21.88 -0.07
CA GLU A 343 20.66 22.95 0.62
C GLU A 343 19.47 23.44 -0.21
N GLY A 344 18.45 23.98 0.47
CA GLY A 344 17.30 24.61 -0.19
C GLY A 344 16.19 23.66 -0.67
N LEU A 345 16.22 22.38 -0.30
CA LEU A 345 15.08 21.48 -0.50
C LEU A 345 13.89 21.90 0.38
N GLU A 346 12.67 21.75 -0.14
CA GLU A 346 11.44 22.11 0.58
C GLU A 346 11.05 21.04 1.61
N GLU A 347 10.46 21.44 2.73
CA GLU A 347 9.94 20.48 3.73
C GLU A 347 8.68 19.77 3.20
N VAL A 348 8.53 18.49 3.53
CA VAL A 348 7.32 17.73 3.21
C VAL A 348 6.17 18.05 4.17
N LYS A 349 4.94 18.03 3.64
CA LYS A 349 3.70 18.18 4.41
C LYS A 349 3.31 16.83 5.01
N GLU A 350 3.40 16.70 6.33
CA GLU A 350 2.89 15.52 7.04
C GLU A 350 1.36 15.55 7.09
N VAL A 351 0.70 14.48 6.63
CA VAL A 351 -0.78 14.38 6.56
C VAL A 351 -1.28 12.96 6.87
N ASP A 352 -2.51 12.88 7.37
CA ASP A 352 -3.29 11.63 7.40
C ASP A 352 -4.10 11.52 6.08
N PRO A 353 -3.79 10.55 5.19
CA PRO A 353 -4.52 10.42 3.93
C PRO A 353 -5.98 9.97 4.12
N PHE A 354 -6.38 9.58 5.33
CA PHE A 354 -7.74 9.12 5.66
C PHE A 354 -8.62 10.18 6.35
N GLU A 355 -8.15 11.43 6.46
CA GLU A 355 -8.89 12.50 7.16
C GLU A 355 -10.20 12.87 6.44
N ASP A 356 -10.17 12.94 5.12
CA ASP A 356 -11.31 13.32 4.26
C ASP A 356 -12.00 12.10 3.61
N ILE A 357 -11.71 10.88 4.07
CA ILE A 357 -12.30 9.66 3.54
C ILE A 357 -13.57 9.31 4.32
N GLU A 358 -14.69 9.25 3.61
CA GLU A 358 -15.95 8.75 4.14
C GLU A 358 -16.08 7.26 3.80
N VAL A 359 -16.32 6.43 4.80
CA VAL A 359 -16.60 4.99 4.63
C VAL A 359 -18.07 4.74 4.90
N THR A 360 -18.71 4.00 4.01
CA THR A 360 -20.10 3.57 4.13
C THR A 360 -20.19 2.06 4.01
N PHE A 361 -21.25 1.48 4.58
CA PHE A 361 -21.53 0.05 4.50
C PHE A 361 -22.92 -0.15 3.92
N SER A 362 -23.08 -1.18 3.08
CA SER A 362 -24.36 -1.51 2.47
C SER A 362 -24.56 -3.01 2.37
N GLY A 363 -25.81 -3.45 2.29
CA GLY A 363 -26.18 -4.87 2.30
C GLY A 363 -26.70 -5.32 3.66
N THR A 364 -26.75 -6.64 3.85
CA THR A 364 -27.27 -7.26 5.07
C THR A 364 -26.35 -8.43 5.41
N PRO A 365 -25.92 -8.57 6.68
CA PRO A 365 -25.08 -9.67 7.13
C PRO A 365 -25.56 -11.04 6.64
N PRO A 366 -24.64 -11.94 6.23
CA PRO A 366 -23.19 -11.75 6.17
C PRO A 366 -22.73 -11.08 4.87
N TYR A 367 -23.60 -10.54 4.03
CA TYR A 367 -23.22 -9.92 2.75
C TYR A 367 -23.23 -8.40 2.87
N VAL A 368 -22.44 -7.88 3.82
CA VAL A 368 -22.18 -6.44 3.92
C VAL A 368 -20.97 -6.08 3.06
N TYR A 369 -21.08 -4.98 2.33
CA TYR A 369 -20.06 -4.47 1.42
C TYR A 369 -19.63 -3.07 1.87
N PRO A 370 -18.32 -2.85 2.08
CA PRO A 370 -17.79 -1.53 2.39
C PRO A 370 -17.57 -0.73 1.10
N ASP A 371 -17.81 0.56 1.17
CA ASP A 371 -17.53 1.52 0.09
C ASP A 371 -16.88 2.78 0.68
N TRP A 372 -16.15 3.53 -0.13
CA TRP A 372 -15.45 4.74 0.30
C TRP A 372 -15.62 5.89 -0.70
N THR A 373 -15.62 7.11 -0.17
CA THR A 373 -15.62 8.35 -0.96
C THR A 373 -14.52 9.27 -0.47
N ASN A 374 -13.70 9.77 -1.39
CA ASN A 374 -12.67 10.77 -1.08
C ASN A 374 -13.24 12.18 -1.26
N ASN A 375 -13.36 12.91 -0.15
CA ASN A 375 -13.91 14.26 -0.12
C ASN A 375 -12.81 15.34 0.00
N SER A 376 -11.54 15.00 -0.25
CA SER A 376 -10.45 15.96 -0.07
C SER A 376 -10.47 17.09 -1.10
N ASP A 377 -10.26 18.32 -0.63
CA ASP A 377 -10.09 19.51 -1.48
C ASP A 377 -8.61 19.72 -1.87
N ASP A 378 -7.67 18.91 -1.39
CA ASP A 378 -6.25 19.01 -1.74
C ASP A 378 -6.00 18.44 -3.16
N ASP A 379 -5.18 19.10 -3.98
CA ASP A 379 -4.98 18.75 -5.39
C ASP A 379 -4.28 17.40 -5.57
N TYR A 380 -3.45 16.97 -4.62
CA TYR A 380 -2.80 15.66 -4.64
C TYR A 380 -3.66 14.60 -3.95
N LEU A 381 -4.14 14.89 -2.73
CA LEU A 381 -4.87 13.90 -1.93
C LEU A 381 -6.20 13.45 -2.55
N ARG A 382 -6.89 14.33 -3.29
CA ARG A 382 -8.17 13.99 -3.93
C ARG A 382 -8.10 12.89 -5.00
N TYR A 383 -6.91 12.64 -5.54
CA TYR A 383 -6.69 11.63 -6.58
C TYR A 383 -6.09 10.33 -6.04
N LEU A 384 -5.86 10.25 -4.73
CA LEU A 384 -5.43 9.01 -4.10
C LEU A 384 -6.52 7.96 -4.20
N TRP A 385 -6.08 6.73 -4.43
CA TRP A 385 -6.92 5.55 -4.50
C TRP A 385 -6.80 4.74 -3.22
N PHE A 386 -7.88 4.07 -2.83
CA PHE A 386 -7.92 3.26 -1.62
C PHE A 386 -8.54 1.90 -1.91
N ASN A 387 -8.10 0.87 -1.19
CA ASN A 387 -8.56 -0.50 -1.35
C ASN A 387 -8.87 -1.11 0.01
N PHE A 388 -9.99 -1.83 0.10
CA PHE A 388 -10.28 -2.71 1.23
C PHE A 388 -9.53 -4.04 1.06
N GLU A 389 -8.91 -4.54 2.14
CA GLU A 389 -8.26 -5.85 2.15
C GLU A 389 -9.29 -6.99 2.17
N ASP A 390 -10.33 -6.84 2.99
CA ASP A 390 -11.47 -7.74 3.11
C ASP A 390 -12.77 -7.01 2.71
N TYR A 391 -13.54 -7.57 1.78
CA TYR A 391 -14.77 -6.94 1.28
C TYR A 391 -15.93 -7.92 1.08
N ASP A 392 -15.73 -9.21 1.38
CA ASP A 392 -16.72 -10.26 1.17
C ASP A 392 -17.08 -10.92 2.51
N SER A 393 -18.35 -11.30 2.66
CA SER A 393 -18.85 -12.08 3.80
C SER A 393 -18.71 -11.39 5.17
N LEU A 394 -18.98 -10.08 5.24
CA LEU A 394 -18.87 -9.28 6.47
C LEU A 394 -20.18 -9.24 7.29
N ASP A 395 -20.03 -9.40 8.60
CA ASP A 395 -21.08 -9.22 9.61
C ASP A 395 -20.98 -7.86 10.31
N VAL A 396 -22.06 -7.42 10.96
CA VAL A 396 -22.02 -6.23 11.82
C VAL A 396 -21.07 -6.47 12.99
N GLY A 397 -20.17 -5.53 13.23
CA GLY A 397 -19.12 -5.64 14.25
C GLY A 397 -17.79 -6.15 13.73
N ASP A 398 -17.73 -6.66 12.50
CA ASP A 398 -16.46 -7.03 11.86
C ASP A 398 -15.58 -5.79 11.63
N THR A 399 -14.27 -6.01 11.60
CA THR A 399 -13.29 -4.96 11.30
C THR A 399 -12.78 -5.12 9.89
N VAL A 400 -12.84 -4.06 9.09
CA VAL A 400 -12.26 -3.99 7.75
C VAL A 400 -11.12 -2.98 7.71
N THR A 401 -10.09 -3.27 6.92
CA THR A 401 -8.92 -2.39 6.75
C THR A 401 -8.98 -1.72 5.38
N LEU A 402 -8.96 -0.39 5.39
CA LEU A 402 -8.81 0.43 4.18
C LEU A 402 -7.34 0.87 4.05
N THR A 403 -6.73 0.61 2.90
CA THR A 403 -5.31 0.90 2.62
C THR A 403 -5.19 1.88 1.46
N VAL A 404 -4.30 2.87 1.57
CA VAL A 404 -4.01 3.81 0.48
C VAL A 404 -3.09 3.13 -0.56
N ASP A 405 -3.46 3.22 -1.84
CA ASP A 405 -2.68 2.69 -2.95
C ASP A 405 -1.74 3.77 -3.50
N GLU A 406 -0.78 4.14 -2.65
CA GLU A 406 0.23 5.14 -2.98
C GLU A 406 1.56 4.80 -2.30
N SER A 407 2.64 4.91 -3.06
CA SER A 407 3.98 4.63 -2.56
C SER A 407 4.56 5.82 -1.80
N GLU A 408 5.37 5.55 -0.78
CA GLU A 408 6.07 6.60 -0.02
C GLU A 408 6.94 7.47 -0.93
N GLU A 409 7.65 6.88 -1.90
CA GLU A 409 8.50 7.60 -2.86
C GLU A 409 7.69 8.63 -3.67
N ASN A 410 6.53 8.23 -4.21
CA ASN A 410 5.70 9.13 -5.00
C ASN A 410 5.01 10.19 -4.13
N ALA A 411 4.59 9.85 -2.91
CA ALA A 411 4.07 10.84 -1.96
C ALA A 411 5.11 11.91 -1.63
N LEU A 412 6.34 11.51 -1.31
CA LEU A 412 7.46 12.43 -1.01
C LEU A 412 7.83 13.29 -2.23
N ALA A 413 7.85 12.71 -3.42
CA ALA A 413 8.10 13.46 -4.66
C ALA A 413 7.05 14.53 -4.95
N ASN A 414 5.82 14.36 -4.44
CA ASN A 414 4.75 15.36 -4.50
C ASN A 414 4.71 16.27 -3.25
N GLY A 415 5.63 16.11 -2.30
CA GLY A 415 5.75 16.95 -1.11
C GLY A 415 4.91 16.51 0.09
N TYR A 416 4.49 15.24 0.14
CA TYR A 416 3.66 14.69 1.20
C TYR A 416 4.36 13.55 1.93
N LYS A 417 4.11 13.46 3.23
CA LYS A 417 4.51 12.32 4.05
C LYS A 417 3.32 11.82 4.83
N PHE A 418 2.88 10.60 4.53
CA PHE A 418 1.71 10.01 5.18
C PHE A 418 2.06 9.55 6.60
N THR A 419 1.19 9.87 7.56
CA THR A 419 1.33 9.43 8.96
C THR A 419 0.96 7.97 9.16
N GLN A 420 0.16 7.42 8.23
CA GLN A 420 -0.29 6.03 8.18
C GLN A 420 -0.66 5.65 6.75
N THR A 421 -0.59 4.36 6.44
CA THR A 421 -0.93 3.83 5.10
C THR A 421 -2.19 2.95 5.11
N SER A 422 -2.73 2.66 6.29
CA SER A 422 -3.99 1.92 6.45
C SER A 422 -4.76 2.42 7.67
N LYS A 423 -6.08 2.17 7.68
CA LYS A 423 -7.00 2.52 8.78
C LYS A 423 -8.12 1.49 8.89
N GLU A 424 -8.42 1.10 10.11
CA GLU A 424 -9.47 0.12 10.44
C GLU A 424 -10.84 0.80 10.63
N TYR A 425 -11.90 0.13 10.19
CA TYR A 425 -13.29 0.54 10.35
C TYR A 425 -14.12 -0.62 10.85
N ILE A 426 -15.09 -0.34 11.72
CA ILE A 426 -16.05 -1.34 12.22
C ILE A 426 -17.31 -1.29 11.36
N VAL A 427 -17.68 -2.44 10.80
CA VAL A 427 -18.91 -2.62 10.03
C VAL A 427 -20.10 -2.30 10.91
N SER A 428 -20.82 -1.25 10.56
CA SER A 428 -21.93 -0.71 11.35
C SER A 428 -22.88 0.10 10.47
N GLY A 429 -24.05 0.48 11.03
CA GLY A 429 -25.01 1.33 10.32
C GLY A 429 -25.76 0.62 9.18
N VAL A 430 -25.81 -0.71 9.20
CA VAL A 430 -26.63 -1.54 8.30
C VAL A 430 -27.65 -2.34 9.10
N ASP A 431 -28.74 -2.72 8.44
CA ASP A 431 -29.73 -3.60 9.04
C ASP A 431 -29.15 -5.02 9.18
N SER A 432 -29.49 -5.71 10.27
CA SER A 432 -28.99 -7.04 10.59
C SER A 432 -30.05 -7.92 11.24
N TYR A 433 -29.87 -9.24 11.16
CA TYR A 433 -30.73 -10.18 11.85
C TYR A 433 -30.37 -10.24 13.34
N VAL A 434 -31.39 -10.34 14.19
CA VAL A 434 -31.19 -10.58 15.62
C VAL A 434 -30.63 -11.99 15.80
N THR A 435 -29.53 -12.15 16.54
CA THR A 435 -28.83 -13.45 16.71
C THR A 435 -28.94 -14.03 18.12
N SER A 436 -29.52 -13.30 19.07
CA SER A 436 -29.86 -13.81 20.41
C SER A 436 -31.27 -13.38 20.82
N ALA A 437 -31.98 -14.23 21.58
CA ALA A 437 -33.31 -13.89 22.07
C ALA A 437 -33.28 -12.70 23.04
N ALA A 438 -32.15 -12.48 23.72
CA ALA A 438 -31.95 -11.35 24.63
C ALA A 438 -31.91 -9.98 23.92
N ASP A 439 -31.60 -9.97 22.62
CA ASP A 439 -31.51 -8.76 21.81
C ASP A 439 -32.86 -8.35 21.20
N ILE A 440 -33.91 -9.16 21.37
CA ILE A 440 -35.28 -8.78 21.01
C ILE A 440 -35.77 -7.72 22.00
N SER A 441 -36.16 -6.55 21.50
CA SER A 441 -36.65 -5.47 22.35
C SER A 441 -37.91 -5.89 23.12
N ALA A 442 -38.03 -5.40 24.36
CA ALA A 442 -39.18 -5.71 25.22
C ALA A 442 -40.52 -5.32 24.55
N ASP A 443 -40.57 -4.14 23.91
CA ASP A 443 -41.77 -3.66 23.23
C ASP A 443 -42.19 -4.59 22.08
N ASN A 444 -41.25 -5.08 21.27
CA ASN A 444 -41.57 -6.01 20.19
C ASN A 444 -41.90 -7.40 20.71
N LEU A 445 -41.22 -7.88 21.76
CA LEU A 445 -41.56 -9.15 22.39
C LEU A 445 -42.98 -9.12 22.97
N ASP A 446 -43.37 -8.03 23.63
CA ASP A 446 -44.72 -7.83 24.15
C ASP A 446 -45.74 -7.71 23.01
N SER A 447 -45.40 -7.02 21.92
CA SER A 447 -46.24 -6.98 20.71
C SER A 447 -46.46 -8.37 20.12
N MET A 448 -45.41 -9.18 19.97
CA MET A 448 -45.50 -10.56 19.47
C MET A 448 -46.30 -11.46 20.43
N LYS A 449 -46.20 -11.27 21.74
CA LYS A 449 -47.03 -12.01 22.72
C LYS A 449 -48.50 -11.65 22.61
N ASN A 450 -48.83 -10.37 22.41
CA ASN A 450 -50.20 -9.92 22.21
C ASN A 450 -50.76 -10.47 20.89
N GLU A 451 -50.00 -10.38 19.79
CA GLU A 451 -50.40 -10.93 18.49
C GLU A 451 -50.59 -12.46 18.55
N ALA A 452 -49.71 -13.18 19.26
CA ALA A 452 -49.85 -14.62 19.49
C ALA A 452 -51.12 -14.94 20.29
N THR A 453 -51.45 -14.12 21.29
CA THR A 453 -52.68 -14.29 22.08
C THR A 453 -53.92 -14.05 21.21
N ASP A 454 -53.91 -13.01 20.37
CA ASP A 454 -55.00 -12.73 19.43
C ASP A 454 -55.19 -13.87 18.41
N ALA A 455 -54.10 -14.47 17.92
CA ALA A 455 -54.14 -15.63 17.03
C ALA A 455 -54.76 -16.86 17.72
N LEU A 456 -54.38 -17.12 18.98
CA LEU A 456 -54.96 -18.20 19.77
C LEU A 456 -56.44 -17.96 20.10
N ASP A 457 -56.82 -16.74 20.46
CA ASP A 457 -58.21 -16.37 20.68
C ASP A 457 -59.05 -16.57 19.40
N ALA A 458 -58.53 -16.16 18.24
CA ALA A 458 -59.18 -16.39 16.95
C ALA A 458 -59.32 -17.88 16.65
N TYR A 459 -58.28 -18.68 16.91
CA TYR A 459 -58.32 -20.13 16.73
C TYR A 459 -59.42 -20.79 17.58
N PHE A 460 -59.49 -20.49 18.88
CA PHE A 460 -60.53 -21.06 19.76
C PHE A 460 -61.92 -20.51 19.44
N ALA A 461 -62.05 -19.25 19.02
CA ALA A 461 -63.32 -18.69 18.59
C ALA A 461 -63.86 -19.39 17.33
N ASN A 462 -62.97 -19.68 16.36
CA ASN A 462 -63.33 -20.41 15.14
C ASN A 462 -63.72 -21.87 15.40
N ASN A 463 -63.20 -22.47 16.48
CA ASN A 463 -63.43 -23.87 16.85
C ASN A 463 -64.35 -24.03 18.08
N ASN A 464 -65.03 -22.97 18.52
CA ASN A 464 -65.79 -22.93 19.77
C ASN A 464 -66.94 -23.95 19.86
N SER A 465 -67.38 -24.49 18.73
CA SER A 465 -68.42 -25.53 18.68
C SER A 465 -67.91 -26.89 19.15
N TYR A 466 -66.59 -27.09 19.19
CA TYR A 466 -65.97 -28.37 19.51
C TYR A 466 -65.03 -28.29 20.72
N ILE A 467 -64.27 -27.20 20.83
CA ILE A 467 -63.24 -27.03 21.86
C ILE A 467 -63.35 -25.68 22.56
N GLY A 468 -62.98 -25.65 23.84
CA GLY A 468 -62.83 -24.44 24.65
C GLY A 468 -61.49 -24.42 25.39
N ASN A 469 -61.12 -23.27 25.95
CA ASN A 469 -59.88 -23.08 26.69
C ASN A 469 -60.13 -22.54 28.12
N SER A 470 -59.14 -22.65 29.00
CA SER A 470 -59.19 -22.21 30.40
C SER A 470 -58.43 -20.91 30.66
N GLY A 471 -58.09 -20.17 29.60
CA GLY A 471 -57.13 -19.06 29.64
C GLY A 471 -55.69 -19.52 29.39
N PHE A 472 -54.95 -18.70 28.65
CA PHE A 472 -53.59 -19.00 28.23
C PHE A 472 -52.55 -18.65 29.31
N SER A 473 -51.52 -19.49 29.43
CA SER A 473 -50.31 -19.23 30.20
C SER A 473 -49.12 -19.19 29.26
N TYR A 474 -48.25 -18.19 29.38
CA TYR A 474 -47.00 -18.15 28.62
C TYR A 474 -45.96 -19.06 29.29
N GLU A 475 -45.39 -19.99 28.52
CA GLU A 475 -44.47 -21.02 29.01
C GLU A 475 -42.99 -20.74 28.70
N GLY A 476 -42.73 -19.86 27.72
CA GLY A 476 -41.38 -19.49 27.31
C GLY A 476 -41.24 -19.42 25.80
N SER A 477 -40.00 -19.44 25.33
CA SER A 477 -39.67 -19.43 23.91
C SER A 477 -38.57 -20.41 23.51
N TYR A 478 -38.65 -20.84 22.25
CA TYR A 478 -37.51 -21.40 21.52
C TYR A 478 -37.07 -20.38 20.49
N TYR A 479 -35.79 -20.01 20.50
CA TYR A 479 -35.21 -19.10 19.52
C TYR A 479 -34.14 -19.81 18.72
N LEU A 480 -34.29 -19.87 17.40
CA LEU A 480 -33.38 -20.57 16.50
C LEU A 480 -32.70 -19.56 15.58
N VAL A 481 -31.41 -19.74 15.32
CA VAL A 481 -30.60 -18.90 14.42
C VAL A 481 -29.83 -19.78 13.46
N ALA A 482 -29.91 -19.48 12.17
CA ALA A 482 -29.26 -20.29 11.15
C ALA A 482 -27.73 -20.24 11.31
N LYS A 483 -27.07 -21.39 11.22
CA LYS A 483 -25.59 -21.49 11.30
C LYS A 483 -24.91 -20.93 10.06
N ASN A 484 -25.60 -20.93 8.92
CA ASN A 484 -25.12 -20.43 7.64
C ASN A 484 -26.21 -19.57 6.98
N SER A 485 -25.81 -18.49 6.32
CA SER A 485 -26.72 -17.60 5.59
C SER A 485 -27.36 -18.21 4.35
N ASP A 486 -26.76 -19.25 3.76
CA ASP A 486 -27.25 -19.95 2.56
C ASP A 486 -28.36 -20.97 2.85
N THR A 487 -28.89 -20.99 4.08
CA THR A 487 -29.97 -21.90 4.44
C THR A 487 -31.23 -21.50 3.68
N TRP A 488 -31.90 -22.44 3.01
CA TRP A 488 -33.17 -22.18 2.28
C TRP A 488 -34.34 -21.80 3.21
N GLY A 489 -34.10 -21.75 4.53
CA GLY A 489 -35.07 -21.40 5.56
C GLY A 489 -34.91 -19.97 6.07
N ASP A 490 -35.65 -19.65 7.13
CA ASP A 490 -35.60 -18.33 7.78
C ASP A 490 -34.26 -18.10 8.50
N THR A 491 -33.74 -16.88 8.51
CA THR A 491 -32.44 -16.59 9.14
C THR A 491 -32.49 -16.75 10.66
N ASN A 492 -33.63 -16.39 11.25
CA ASN A 492 -33.96 -16.70 12.63
C ASN A 492 -35.44 -17.04 12.77
N VAL A 493 -35.77 -17.83 13.79
CA VAL A 493 -37.13 -18.28 14.10
C VAL A 493 -37.38 -18.17 15.59
N LEU A 494 -38.47 -17.54 15.98
CA LEU A 494 -38.94 -17.46 17.35
C LEU A 494 -40.26 -18.22 17.48
N TYR A 495 -40.30 -19.22 18.36
CA TYR A 495 -41.52 -19.85 18.81
C TYR A 495 -41.88 -19.31 20.19
N LEU A 496 -42.98 -18.57 20.30
CA LEU A 496 -43.57 -18.20 21.59
C LEU A 496 -44.56 -19.28 22.00
N VAL A 497 -44.32 -19.97 23.12
CA VAL A 497 -45.14 -21.10 23.55
C VAL A 497 -46.10 -20.69 24.63
N PHE A 498 -47.39 -20.89 24.36
CA PHE A 498 -48.46 -20.74 25.34
C PHE A 498 -49.04 -22.12 25.70
N SER A 499 -49.64 -22.27 26.88
CA SER A 499 -50.39 -23.46 27.24
C SER A 499 -51.80 -23.10 27.70
N THR A 500 -52.74 -24.02 27.52
CA THR A 500 -54.07 -23.96 28.15
C THR A 500 -54.60 -25.37 28.36
N THR A 501 -55.52 -25.54 29.31
CA THR A 501 -56.34 -26.76 29.34
C THR A 501 -57.42 -26.65 28.29
N VAL A 502 -57.33 -27.50 27.26
CA VAL A 502 -58.34 -27.66 26.21
C VAL A 502 -59.47 -28.53 26.75
N THR A 503 -60.70 -28.06 26.58
CA THR A 503 -61.91 -28.74 27.03
C THR A 503 -62.78 -29.06 25.83
N SER A 504 -63.51 -30.18 25.89
CA SER A 504 -64.48 -30.55 24.85
C SER A 504 -65.85 -29.94 25.14
N ALA A 505 -66.46 -29.30 24.14
CA ALA A 505 -67.82 -28.77 24.25
C ALA A 505 -68.87 -29.88 24.48
N GLU A 506 -68.59 -31.10 24.02
CA GLU A 506 -69.51 -32.25 24.08
C GLU A 506 -69.07 -33.32 25.10
N ASN A 507 -68.05 -33.04 25.93
CA ASN A 507 -67.36 -34.02 26.78
C ASN A 507 -66.83 -35.23 25.99
N ALA A 508 -66.38 -35.01 24.75
CA ALA A 508 -65.81 -36.06 23.93
C ALA A 508 -64.50 -36.57 24.52
N PHE A 509 -63.60 -35.67 24.93
CA PHE A 509 -62.32 -36.00 25.55
C PHE A 509 -62.18 -35.33 26.92
N GLU A 510 -61.32 -35.90 27.77
CA GLU A 510 -60.99 -35.33 29.07
C GLU A 510 -60.20 -34.01 28.93
N PRO A 511 -60.44 -33.01 29.80
CA PRO A 511 -59.66 -31.78 29.81
C PRO A 511 -58.16 -32.04 29.78
N THR A 512 -57.48 -31.54 28.75
CA THR A 512 -56.08 -31.88 28.46
C THR A 512 -55.26 -30.62 28.28
N VAL A 513 -54.07 -30.56 28.89
CA VAL A 513 -53.13 -29.45 28.68
C VAL A 513 -52.49 -29.59 27.30
N VAL A 514 -52.57 -28.52 26.50
CA VAL A 514 -51.96 -28.43 25.17
C VAL A 514 -51.06 -27.21 25.12
N TYR A 515 -49.89 -27.35 24.50
CA TYR A 515 -48.90 -26.31 24.23
C TYR A 515 -49.04 -25.81 22.79
N PHE A 516 -49.13 -24.51 22.62
CA PHE A 516 -49.36 -23.80 21.37
C PHE A 516 -48.15 -22.92 21.04
N PRO A 517 -47.16 -23.45 20.31
CA PRO A 517 -46.04 -22.68 19.78
C PRO A 517 -46.53 -21.78 18.63
N VAL A 518 -46.35 -20.47 18.76
CA VAL A 518 -46.67 -19.49 17.71
C VAL A 518 -45.38 -19.00 17.06
N LYS A 519 -45.28 -19.13 15.73
CA LYS A 519 -44.04 -18.90 14.97
C LYS A 519 -43.92 -17.47 14.45
N TYR A 520 -42.74 -16.89 14.64
CA TYR A 520 -42.27 -15.64 14.05
C TYR A 520 -40.91 -15.86 13.38
N THR A 521 -40.63 -15.13 12.30
CA THR A 521 -39.39 -15.32 11.53
C THR A 521 -38.76 -14.01 11.09
N ASN A 522 -37.45 -14.07 10.78
CA ASN A 522 -36.69 -12.97 10.19
C ASN A 522 -36.79 -11.66 11.00
N ILE A 523 -36.58 -11.77 12.30
CA ILE A 523 -36.49 -10.65 13.22
C ILE A 523 -35.22 -9.85 12.89
N MET A 524 -35.39 -8.63 12.38
CA MET A 524 -34.32 -7.74 11.97
C MET A 524 -34.17 -6.58 12.94
N ALA A 525 -32.95 -6.30 13.37
CA ALA A 525 -32.54 -5.03 13.94
C ALA A 525 -32.19 -4.06 12.81
N LEU A 526 -32.89 -2.94 12.75
CA LEU A 526 -32.67 -1.91 11.75
C LEU A 526 -31.61 -0.92 12.24
N SER A 527 -30.91 -0.32 11.29
CA SER A 527 -29.85 0.66 11.52
C SER A 527 -30.31 1.92 12.28
N ASP A 528 -31.61 2.22 12.30
CA ASP A 528 -32.22 3.31 13.08
C ASP A 528 -32.51 2.94 14.54
N GLY A 529 -32.21 1.70 14.95
CA GLY A 529 -32.43 1.16 16.29
C GLY A 529 -33.81 0.53 16.50
N SER A 530 -34.71 0.58 15.52
CA SER A 530 -35.97 -0.16 15.56
C SER A 530 -35.77 -1.63 15.16
N GLN A 531 -36.79 -2.48 15.36
CA GLN A 531 -36.76 -3.85 14.84
C GLN A 531 -38.08 -4.17 14.13
N ASN A 532 -37.99 -5.03 13.13
CA ASN A 532 -39.16 -5.58 12.45
C ASN A 532 -39.09 -7.12 12.44
N PHE A 533 -40.22 -7.75 12.12
CA PHE A 533 -40.35 -9.20 12.08
C PHE A 533 -41.47 -9.59 11.11
N ASN A 534 -41.41 -10.81 10.59
CA ASN A 534 -42.50 -11.34 9.76
C ASN A 534 -43.62 -11.90 10.65
N THR A 535 -44.82 -11.37 10.43
CA THR A 535 -46.05 -11.74 11.15
C THR A 535 -46.81 -12.81 10.37
N TYR A 536 -46.60 -14.07 10.71
CA TYR A 536 -47.50 -15.14 10.25
C TYR A 536 -48.42 -15.61 11.38
N GLY A 537 -48.00 -15.52 12.65
CA GLY A 537 -48.84 -15.88 13.80
C GLY A 537 -49.32 -17.34 13.75
N ASP A 538 -48.64 -18.18 12.98
CA ASP A 538 -49.04 -19.55 12.72
C ASP A 538 -48.81 -20.38 13.98
N ILE A 539 -49.85 -21.08 14.41
CA ILE A 539 -49.76 -22.06 15.49
C ILE A 539 -49.17 -23.34 14.90
N GLU A 540 -48.09 -23.81 15.50
CA GLU A 540 -47.31 -24.91 14.98
C GLU A 540 -47.66 -26.23 15.65
N GLY A 541 -47.57 -27.29 14.85
CA GLY A 541 -47.85 -28.65 15.29
C GLY A 541 -49.33 -28.94 15.47
N TYR A 542 -49.58 -30.19 15.81
CA TYR A 542 -50.92 -30.76 15.80
C TYR A 542 -50.98 -31.99 16.71
N THR A 543 -52.08 -32.14 17.46
CA THR A 543 -52.34 -33.26 18.36
C THR A 543 -53.74 -33.84 18.17
N GLU A 544 -53.83 -35.16 18.34
CA GLU A 544 -55.09 -35.91 18.32
C GLU A 544 -55.57 -36.10 19.76
N LEU A 545 -56.74 -35.54 20.06
CA LEU A 545 -57.43 -35.82 21.31
C LEU A 545 -58.44 -36.95 21.07
N GLU A 546 -58.14 -38.13 21.61
CA GLU A 546 -58.90 -39.37 21.42
C GLU A 546 -60.20 -39.39 22.24
N TYR A 547 -61.26 -39.96 21.66
CA TYR A 547 -62.49 -40.34 22.36
C TYR A 547 -63.11 -41.61 21.78
N ASP A 548 -64.12 -42.16 22.48
CA ASP A 548 -64.68 -43.50 22.25
C ASP A 548 -65.06 -43.85 20.79
N ASP A 549 -65.36 -42.86 19.92
CA ASP A 549 -65.78 -43.06 18.53
C ASP A 549 -65.02 -42.19 17.50
N GLY A 550 -63.86 -41.59 17.84
CA GLY A 550 -63.08 -40.77 16.90
C GLY A 550 -61.95 -39.93 17.51
N TRP A 551 -61.44 -38.98 16.73
CA TRP A 551 -60.34 -38.07 17.10
C TRP A 551 -60.72 -36.62 16.82
N TYR A 552 -60.41 -35.72 17.76
CA TYR A 552 -60.47 -34.28 17.51
C TYR A 552 -59.11 -33.70 17.16
N ASN A 553 -59.13 -32.85 16.14
CA ASN A 553 -57.96 -32.15 15.67
C ASN A 553 -57.75 -30.82 16.39
N VAL A 554 -56.73 -30.75 17.25
CA VAL A 554 -56.29 -29.53 17.93
C VAL A 554 -54.87 -29.17 17.51
N GLU A 555 -54.63 -27.91 17.17
CA GLU A 555 -53.28 -27.40 16.87
C GLU A 555 -52.44 -27.39 18.15
N GLY A 556 -51.13 -27.55 18.01
CA GLY A 556 -50.21 -27.66 19.15
C GLY A 556 -49.96 -29.09 19.63
N TYR A 557 -49.38 -29.20 20.82
CA TYR A 557 -48.77 -30.43 21.34
C TYR A 557 -49.26 -30.78 22.74
N THR A 558 -49.56 -32.05 23.00
CA THR A 558 -49.82 -32.55 24.36
C THR A 558 -48.55 -33.01 25.08
N ASP A 559 -47.47 -33.27 24.34
CA ASP A 559 -46.17 -33.68 24.87
C ASP A 559 -45.11 -32.61 24.54
N GLY A 560 -44.64 -31.92 25.58
CA GLY A 560 -43.61 -30.89 25.44
C GLY A 560 -42.26 -31.42 24.95
N ALA A 561 -41.91 -32.69 25.23
CA ALA A 561 -40.68 -33.29 24.70
C ALA A 561 -40.80 -33.59 23.20
N GLN A 562 -42.00 -33.97 22.73
CA GLN A 562 -42.27 -34.09 21.30
C GLN A 562 -42.20 -32.72 20.62
N MET A 563 -42.82 -31.68 21.20
CA MET A 563 -42.73 -30.31 20.70
C MET A 563 -41.28 -29.84 20.56
N PHE A 564 -40.45 -30.04 21.60
CA PHE A 564 -39.03 -29.70 21.52
C PHE A 564 -38.30 -30.48 20.43
N ASN A 565 -38.61 -31.78 20.26
CA ASN A 565 -38.01 -32.58 19.21
C ASN A 565 -38.37 -32.04 17.82
N ASP A 566 -39.66 -31.85 17.58
CA ASP A 566 -40.22 -31.47 16.28
C ASP A 566 -39.81 -30.06 15.86
N LEU A 567 -39.76 -29.10 16.81
CA LEU A 567 -39.44 -27.70 16.52
C LEU A 567 -37.94 -27.39 16.60
N VAL A 568 -37.20 -28.05 17.49
CA VAL A 568 -35.80 -27.71 17.75
C VAL A 568 -34.87 -28.80 17.26
N VAL A 569 -35.02 -30.04 17.74
CA VAL A 569 -34.06 -31.13 17.47
C VAL A 569 -33.94 -31.47 16.00
N THR A 570 -35.07 -31.52 15.28
CA THR A 570 -35.10 -31.76 13.82
C THR A 570 -34.30 -30.71 13.03
N GLN A 571 -34.17 -29.49 13.57
CA GLN A 571 -33.50 -28.35 12.92
C GLN A 571 -32.06 -28.12 13.41
N LYS A 572 -31.57 -28.87 14.42
CA LYS A 572 -30.24 -28.67 15.02
C LYS A 572 -29.06 -28.83 14.06
N VAL A 573 -29.24 -29.45 12.90
CA VAL A 573 -28.17 -29.52 11.88
C VAL A 573 -27.89 -28.13 11.34
N ASP A 574 -28.95 -27.37 11.03
CA ASP A 574 -28.87 -26.09 10.32
C ASP A 574 -28.94 -24.88 11.26
N TYR A 575 -29.46 -25.04 12.49
CA TYR A 575 -29.68 -23.96 13.44
C TYR A 575 -28.95 -24.16 14.78
N THR A 576 -28.48 -23.07 15.38
CA THR A 576 -28.27 -22.95 16.82
C THR A 576 -29.59 -22.57 17.50
N TYR A 577 -29.73 -22.77 18.81
CA TYR A 577 -30.95 -22.42 19.51
C TYR A 577 -30.73 -21.99 20.96
N GLU A 578 -31.65 -21.19 21.46
CA GLU A 578 -31.80 -20.79 22.86
C GLU A 578 -33.19 -21.21 23.36
N VAL A 579 -33.29 -21.60 24.63
CA VAL A 579 -34.54 -21.99 25.29
C VAL A 579 -34.73 -21.16 26.55
N THR A 580 -35.93 -20.63 26.75
CA THR A 580 -36.24 -19.79 27.91
C THR A 580 -37.33 -20.39 28.81
N ASP A 581 -37.41 -19.85 30.04
CA ASP A 581 -38.47 -20.10 31.02
C ASP A 581 -38.76 -21.60 31.29
N ASN A 582 -40.05 -21.97 31.34
CA ASN A 582 -40.50 -23.31 31.71
C ASN A 582 -40.19 -24.34 30.63
N LEU A 583 -39.86 -23.93 29.40
CA LEU A 583 -39.59 -24.85 28.30
C LEU A 583 -38.28 -25.62 28.45
N THR A 584 -37.36 -25.12 29.28
CA THR A 584 -36.08 -25.78 29.60
C THR A 584 -36.26 -27.19 30.19
N GLN A 585 -37.45 -27.48 30.76
CA GLN A 585 -37.79 -28.81 31.27
C GLN A 585 -37.92 -29.88 30.16
N PHE A 586 -38.21 -29.47 28.93
CA PHE A 586 -38.40 -30.37 27.78
C PHE A 586 -37.12 -30.57 26.96
N GLY A 587 -36.12 -29.71 27.16
CA GLY A 587 -34.81 -29.80 26.53
C GLY A 587 -33.99 -28.53 26.73
N ASN A 588 -32.67 -28.68 26.74
CA ASN A 588 -31.69 -27.59 26.72
C ASN A 588 -30.55 -27.99 25.77
#